data_AF-C7YT45-F1
#
_entry.id   AF-C7YT45-F1
#
_cell.length_a   1.000
_cell.length_b   1.000
_cell.length_c   1.000
_cell.angle_alpha   90.00
_cell.angle_beta   90.00
_cell.angle_gamma   90.00
#
_symmetry.space_group_name_H-M   'P 1'
#
loop_
_entity.id
_entity.type
_entity.pdbx_description
1 polymer ?
#
loop_
_entity_poly.entity_id
_entity_poly.type
_entity_poly.pdbx_seq_one_letter_code
_entity_poly.pdbx_strand_id
1 'polypeptide(L)'
;MSSPTPFTSPDLKKGDPPLSWKDFKRPRLRRFSPPSNLQLQEYLGGGEDGFVFKTQADEQTLMAVKIFYHNRQPEPIYGIGRYWAFERECINCALLDMIGASLRRAKTTGNPIHLRPNPTKHKHAIRNLFAFSDEGYAKSPPPEHFVPFEPSVEINHCFGWTELPGRDINAALKRAWVHQDIDDDQTYFAIVYSFVPKAKLEAETIISQLEFFQITGFYNVTFNFTNWLGTGVLVDFCDIVHPFAHELEWSEQWYAKNPIMLHAAVRYQAQEEIF
;
A
#
# COMPACT_ATOMS: atom_id res chain seq x y z
N MET A 1 19.58 -5.63 15.72
CA MET A 1 18.49 -4.65 15.57
C MET A 1 18.81 -3.86 14.32
N SER A 2 17.89 -3.82 13.35
CA SER A 2 18.06 -2.97 12.17
C SER A 2 18.11 -1.49 12.57
N SER A 3 18.91 -0.69 11.87
CA SER A 3 18.96 0.75 12.08
C SER A 3 17.59 1.37 11.76
N PRO A 4 17.12 2.38 12.52
CA PRO A 4 15.84 3.02 12.25
C PRO A 4 15.83 3.59 10.83
N THR A 5 14.88 3.16 10.00
CA THR A 5 14.70 3.70 8.64
C THR A 5 13.82 4.95 8.68
N PRO A 6 13.94 5.89 7.71
CA PRO A 6 13.17 7.14 7.73
C PRO A 6 11.67 6.95 7.49
N PHE A 7 11.25 5.77 7.03
CA PHE A 7 9.88 5.43 6.61
C PHE A 7 9.21 4.36 7.51
N THR A 8 9.89 3.89 8.57
CA THR A 8 9.28 3.06 9.61
C THR A 8 9.21 3.81 10.93
N SER A 9 8.24 3.45 11.77
CA SER A 9 8.15 3.87 13.17
C SER A 9 8.20 2.64 14.08
N PRO A 10 8.98 2.66 15.17
CA PRO A 10 8.96 1.60 16.18
C PRO A 10 7.64 1.58 16.98
N ASP A 11 6.84 2.64 16.92
CA ASP A 11 5.55 2.71 17.62
C ASP A 11 4.61 1.64 17.11
N LEU A 12 3.91 0.97 18.03
CA LEU A 12 2.89 0.00 17.66
C LEU A 12 1.75 0.68 16.89
N LYS A 13 1.25 0.03 15.84
CA LYS A 13 0.10 0.50 15.08
C LYS A 13 -1.19 0.32 15.92
N LYS A 14 -1.46 1.30 16.79
CA LYS A 14 -2.68 1.40 17.61
C LYS A 14 -3.35 2.75 17.38
N GLY A 15 -4.66 2.73 17.10
CA GLY A 15 -5.44 3.93 16.81
C GLY A 15 -5.05 4.61 15.50
N ASP A 16 -5.61 5.80 15.27
CA ASP A 16 -5.37 6.57 14.06
C ASP A 16 -3.92 7.12 14.01
N PRO A 17 -3.32 7.23 12.80
CA PRO A 17 -2.03 7.89 12.61
C PRO A 17 -2.15 9.42 12.80
N PRO A 18 -1.04 10.12 13.04
CA PRO A 18 -1.03 11.58 13.03
C PRO A 18 -1.35 12.10 11.62
N LEU A 19 -2.09 13.20 11.52
CA LEU A 19 -2.61 13.75 10.26
C LEU A 19 -1.99 15.09 9.88
N SER A 20 -0.87 15.51 10.49
CA SER A 20 -0.24 16.76 10.10
C SER A 20 0.35 16.66 8.68
N TRP A 21 0.41 17.77 7.95
CA TRP A 21 1.02 17.79 6.63
C TRP A 21 2.51 17.42 6.66
N LYS A 22 3.18 17.65 7.80
CA LYS A 22 4.54 17.19 8.03
C LYS A 22 4.63 15.66 8.00
N ASP A 23 3.66 14.97 8.59
CA ASP A 23 3.61 13.50 8.62
C ASP A 23 3.25 12.94 7.23
N PHE A 24 2.34 13.57 6.50
CA PHE A 24 2.08 13.21 5.10
C PHE A 24 3.32 13.29 4.20
N LYS A 25 4.18 14.30 4.40
CA LYS A 25 5.44 14.45 3.64
C LYS A 25 6.54 13.46 4.05
N ARG A 26 6.43 12.86 5.24
CA ARG A 26 7.40 11.90 5.79
C ARG A 26 6.66 10.76 6.47
N PRO A 27 5.87 10.00 5.70
CA PRO A 27 5.00 8.97 6.24
C PRO A 27 5.86 7.85 6.83
N ARG A 28 5.47 7.37 8.00
CA ARG A 28 6.16 6.27 8.69
C ARG A 28 5.19 5.17 9.02
N LEU A 29 5.42 3.97 8.48
CA LEU A 29 4.60 2.82 8.80
C LEU A 29 4.87 2.42 10.26
N ARG A 30 3.82 2.31 11.07
CA ARG A 30 3.90 1.85 12.46
C ARG A 30 4.09 0.34 12.53
N ARG A 31 4.73 -0.13 13.60
CA ARG A 31 5.10 -1.52 13.79
C ARG A 31 3.87 -2.37 14.11
N PHE A 32 3.79 -3.55 13.48
CA PHE A 32 2.84 -4.59 13.83
C PHE A 32 3.16 -5.15 15.22
N SER A 33 2.12 -5.42 16.01
CA SER A 33 2.25 -6.11 17.29
C SER A 33 1.96 -7.60 17.07
N PRO A 34 2.97 -8.46 16.83
CA PRO A 34 2.71 -9.86 16.55
C PRO A 34 2.08 -10.54 17.77
N PRO A 35 1.14 -11.48 17.56
CA PRO A 35 0.75 -12.42 18.60
C PRO A 35 1.96 -13.28 18.97
N SER A 36 2.01 -13.75 20.22
CA SER A 36 3.16 -14.51 20.76
C SER A 36 3.47 -15.81 20.00
N ASN A 37 2.52 -16.31 19.20
CA ASN A 37 2.58 -17.56 18.46
C ASN A 37 2.37 -17.37 16.95
N LEU A 38 2.72 -16.21 16.38
CA LEU A 38 2.62 -15.99 14.94
C LEU A 38 3.42 -17.05 14.17
N GLN A 39 2.75 -17.87 13.36
CA GLN A 39 3.38 -18.90 12.54
C GLN A 39 3.03 -18.71 11.07
N LEU A 40 4.05 -18.81 10.21
CA LEU A 40 3.86 -18.87 8.76
C LEU A 40 3.31 -20.26 8.39
N GLN A 41 2.08 -20.29 7.87
CA GLN A 41 1.31 -21.52 7.66
C GLN A 41 1.32 -21.98 6.20
N GLU A 42 0.71 -21.20 5.31
CA GLU A 42 0.48 -21.56 3.90
C GLU A 42 1.23 -20.57 2.99
N TYR A 43 2.01 -21.07 2.04
CA TYR A 43 2.65 -20.21 1.04
C TYR A 43 1.61 -19.77 0.00
N LEU A 44 1.44 -18.46 -0.17
CA LEU A 44 0.42 -17.90 -1.07
C LEU A 44 0.99 -17.54 -2.46
N GLY A 45 2.30 -17.28 -2.55
CA GLY A 45 2.95 -16.91 -3.80
C GLY A 45 4.20 -16.07 -3.59
N GLY A 46 4.95 -15.86 -4.67
CA GLY A 46 6.15 -15.03 -4.70
C GLY A 46 6.22 -14.25 -6.00
N GLY A 47 6.80 -13.05 -5.93
CA GLY A 47 7.01 -12.14 -7.06
C GLY A 47 8.42 -11.56 -7.04
N GLU A 48 8.60 -10.40 -7.68
CA GLU A 48 9.89 -9.71 -7.78
C GLU A 48 10.37 -9.14 -6.44
N ASP A 49 9.45 -8.61 -5.62
CA ASP A 49 9.79 -7.88 -4.40
C ASP A 49 9.95 -8.78 -3.17
N GLY A 50 9.36 -9.98 -3.21
CA GLY A 50 9.25 -10.86 -2.06
C GLY A 50 8.25 -11.99 -2.27
N PHE A 51 7.82 -12.58 -1.17
CA PHE A 51 6.84 -13.66 -1.14
C PHE A 51 5.90 -13.53 0.05
N VAL A 52 4.76 -14.21 -0.04
CA VAL A 52 3.65 -14.04 0.89
C VAL A 52 3.29 -15.38 1.52
N PHE A 53 3.15 -15.37 2.84
CA PHE A 53 2.57 -16.47 3.61
C PHE A 53 1.24 -16.05 4.22
N LYS A 54 0.31 -16.99 4.29
CA LYS A 54 -0.85 -16.90 5.16
C LYS A 54 -0.44 -17.21 6.60
N THR A 55 -1.05 -16.50 7.53
CA THR A 55 -0.93 -16.75 8.96
C THR A 55 -2.27 -16.50 9.65
N GLN A 56 -2.35 -16.87 10.92
CA GLN A 56 -3.54 -16.74 11.73
C GLN A 56 -3.14 -16.12 13.07
N ALA A 57 -3.77 -15.00 13.44
CA ALA A 57 -3.50 -14.34 14.72
C ALA A 57 -4.27 -15.00 15.88
N ASP A 58 -5.50 -15.37 15.58
CA ASP A 58 -6.48 -16.04 16.44
C ASP A 58 -7.49 -16.79 15.55
N GLU A 59 -8.48 -17.48 16.14
CA GLU A 59 -9.45 -18.28 15.39
C GLU A 59 -10.20 -17.51 14.27
N GLN A 60 -10.26 -16.18 14.35
CA GLN A 60 -11.10 -15.36 13.47
C GLN A 60 -10.28 -14.48 12.51
N THR A 61 -9.01 -14.23 12.81
CA THR A 61 -8.21 -13.24 12.08
C THR A 61 -7.14 -13.92 11.22
N LEU A 62 -7.47 -14.10 9.95
CA LEU A 62 -6.51 -14.52 8.92
C LEU A 62 -5.74 -13.31 8.38
N MET A 63 -4.42 -13.47 8.28
CA MET A 63 -3.52 -12.43 7.80
C MET A 63 -2.64 -12.97 6.68
N ALA A 64 -2.13 -12.05 5.87
CA ALA A 64 -1.09 -12.29 4.88
C ALA A 64 0.19 -11.56 5.31
N VAL A 65 1.33 -12.24 5.25
CA VAL A 65 2.64 -11.69 5.62
C VAL A 65 3.51 -11.65 4.36
N LYS A 66 3.69 -10.45 3.80
CA LYS A 66 4.60 -10.20 2.68
C LYS A 66 6.01 -10.02 3.25
N ILE A 67 6.94 -10.88 2.86
CA ILE A 67 8.34 -10.91 3.28
C ILE A 67 9.18 -10.42 2.10
N PHE A 68 10.03 -9.43 2.32
CA PHE A 68 10.81 -8.79 1.26
C PHE A 68 12.19 -9.44 1.14
N TYR A 69 12.68 -9.66 -0.08
CA TYR A 69 14.02 -10.26 -0.30
C TYR A 69 15.15 -9.36 0.21
N HIS A 70 15.01 -8.04 0.05
CA HIS A 70 16.03 -7.07 0.45
C HIS A 70 15.85 -6.65 1.90
N ASN A 71 16.67 -7.20 2.79
CA ASN A 71 16.70 -6.88 4.22
C ASN A 71 17.53 -5.63 4.59
N ARG A 72 18.09 -4.94 3.59
CA ARG A 72 18.79 -3.67 3.73
C ARG A 72 18.53 -2.81 2.50
N GLN A 73 18.68 -1.50 2.67
CA GLN A 73 18.62 -0.57 1.55
C GLN A 73 19.66 -0.98 0.50
N PRO A 74 19.28 -1.17 -0.77
CA PRO A 74 20.25 -1.47 -1.82
C PRO A 74 21.22 -0.29 -2.01
N GLU A 75 22.50 -0.59 -2.21
CA GLU A 75 23.51 0.44 -2.46
C GLU A 75 23.16 1.30 -3.69
N PRO A 76 23.39 2.62 -3.63
CA PRO A 76 23.11 3.50 -4.76
C PRO A 76 24.02 3.20 -5.94
N ILE A 77 23.51 3.38 -7.17
CA ILE A 77 24.29 3.24 -8.41
C ILE A 77 24.56 4.65 -8.93
N TYR A 78 25.83 5.02 -9.10
CA TYR A 78 26.25 6.39 -9.48
C TYR A 78 25.69 7.49 -8.57
N GLY A 79 25.50 7.19 -7.28
CA GLY A 79 24.92 8.13 -6.31
C GLY A 79 23.38 8.24 -6.37
N ILE A 80 22.73 7.51 -7.27
CA ILE A 80 21.27 7.46 -7.39
C ILE A 80 20.75 6.31 -6.52
N GLY A 81 19.86 6.64 -5.58
CA GLY A 81 19.18 5.65 -4.74
C GLY A 81 18.44 4.63 -5.60
N ARG A 82 18.50 3.36 -5.21
CA ARG A 82 17.80 2.29 -5.92
C ARG A 82 16.40 2.10 -5.35
N TYR A 83 15.50 1.63 -6.22
CA TYR A 83 14.22 1.10 -5.82
C TYR A 83 14.38 0.10 -4.66
N TRP A 84 13.65 0.33 -3.57
CA TRP A 84 13.56 -0.58 -2.44
C TRP A 84 12.09 -0.85 -2.14
N ALA A 85 11.64 -2.06 -2.49
CA ALA A 85 10.24 -2.45 -2.37
C ALA A 85 9.66 -2.24 -0.96
N PHE A 86 10.43 -2.59 0.08
CA PHE A 86 10.00 -2.40 1.46
C PHE A 86 9.76 -0.92 1.81
N GLU A 87 10.59 -0.01 1.30
CA GLU A 87 10.42 1.44 1.47
C GLU A 87 9.14 1.92 0.79
N ARG A 88 8.96 1.58 -0.50
CA ARG A 88 7.76 1.99 -1.26
C ARG A 88 6.49 1.49 -0.60
N GLU A 89 6.45 0.20 -0.25
CA GLU A 89 5.28 -0.41 0.37
C GLU A 89 4.98 0.25 1.74
N CYS A 90 6.00 0.48 2.57
CA CYS A 90 5.83 1.17 3.86
C CYS A 90 5.21 2.55 3.69
N ILE A 91 5.74 3.35 2.76
CA ILE A 91 5.26 4.71 2.50
C ILE A 91 3.81 4.69 2.01
N ASN A 92 3.50 3.80 1.06
CA ASN A 92 2.15 3.67 0.52
C ASN A 92 1.15 3.24 1.60
N CYS A 93 1.47 2.21 2.41
CA CYS A 93 0.65 1.80 3.54
C CYS A 93 0.39 2.93 4.52
N ALA A 94 1.43 3.69 4.88
CA ALA A 94 1.32 4.77 5.85
C ALA A 94 0.45 5.93 5.32
N LEU A 95 0.60 6.29 4.05
CA LEU A 95 -0.25 7.30 3.41
C LEU A 95 -1.71 6.85 3.32
N LEU A 96 -1.96 5.59 2.91
CA LEU A 96 -3.31 5.04 2.84
C LEU A 96 -3.98 4.96 4.23
N ASP A 97 -3.22 4.64 5.28
CA ASP A 97 -3.70 4.66 6.67
C ASP A 97 -4.14 6.08 7.10
N MET A 98 -3.35 7.10 6.76
CA MET A 98 -3.66 8.50 7.05
C MET A 98 -4.86 9.01 6.25
N ILE A 99 -4.95 8.65 4.97
CA ILE A 99 -6.13 8.95 4.13
C ILE A 99 -7.38 8.32 4.73
N GLY A 100 -7.32 7.04 5.09
CA GLY A 100 -8.43 6.31 5.71
C GLY A 100 -8.88 6.92 7.04
N ALA A 101 -7.93 7.32 7.90
CA ALA A 101 -8.24 8.00 9.15
C ALA A 101 -8.89 9.38 8.94
N SER A 102 -8.39 10.15 7.97
CA SER A 102 -8.97 11.44 7.63
C SER A 102 -10.40 11.31 7.08
N LEU A 103 -10.67 10.29 6.25
CA LEU A 103 -12.02 9.96 5.77
C LEU A 103 -12.96 9.55 6.91
N ARG A 104 -12.51 8.72 7.86
CA ARG A 104 -13.29 8.37 9.06
C ARG A 104 -13.63 9.60 9.90
N ARG A 105 -12.68 10.52 10.08
CA ARG A 105 -12.90 11.80 10.76
C ARG A 105 -13.94 12.64 10.03
N ALA A 106 -13.81 12.81 8.72
CA ALA A 106 -14.75 13.57 7.90
C ALA A 106 -16.18 13.02 8.02
N LYS A 107 -16.34 11.70 7.96
CA LYS A 107 -17.63 11.03 8.18
C LYS A 107 -18.20 11.27 9.58
N THR A 108 -17.37 11.18 10.62
CA THR A 108 -17.80 11.33 12.03
C THR A 108 -18.22 12.77 12.35
N THR A 109 -17.58 13.75 11.74
CA THR A 109 -17.83 15.18 11.97
C THR A 109 -18.89 15.77 11.03
N GLY A 110 -19.29 15.05 9.97
CA GLY A 110 -20.20 15.55 8.94
C GLY A 110 -19.60 16.64 8.04
N ASN A 111 -18.28 16.79 8.03
CA ASN A 111 -17.58 17.77 7.19
C ASN A 111 -16.70 17.05 6.16
N PRO A 112 -17.14 16.95 4.88
CA PRO A 112 -16.47 16.14 3.87
C PRO A 112 -15.14 16.73 3.40
N ILE A 113 -14.23 15.85 3.01
CA ILE A 113 -12.98 16.24 2.36
C ILE A 113 -13.31 16.67 0.94
N HIS A 114 -12.82 17.84 0.51
CA HIS A 114 -13.04 18.32 -0.84
C HIS A 114 -11.77 18.13 -1.66
N LEU A 115 -11.89 17.53 -2.84
CA LEU A 115 -10.76 17.24 -3.74
C LEU A 115 -10.99 17.84 -5.12
N ARG A 116 -9.89 18.04 -5.86
CA ARG A 116 -9.96 18.36 -7.28
C ARG A 116 -10.30 17.09 -8.07
N PRO A 117 -11.39 17.09 -8.87
CA PRO A 117 -11.68 15.98 -9.77
C PRO A 117 -10.68 15.94 -10.94
N ASN A 118 -10.45 14.75 -11.49
CA ASN A 118 -9.59 14.52 -12.67
C ASN A 118 -8.19 15.16 -12.56
N PRO A 119 -7.41 14.87 -11.50
CA PRO A 119 -6.09 15.45 -11.34
C PRO A 119 -5.11 14.89 -12.39
N THR A 120 -4.51 15.78 -13.18
CA THR A 120 -3.53 15.40 -14.23
C THR A 120 -2.11 15.90 -14.01
N LYS A 121 -1.84 16.65 -12.94
CA LYS A 121 -0.53 17.27 -12.68
C LYS A 121 -0.01 16.91 -11.30
N HIS A 122 1.31 16.94 -11.11
CA HIS A 122 1.95 16.67 -9.81
C HIS A 122 1.39 17.58 -8.71
N LYS A 123 1.30 18.88 -8.99
CA LYS A 123 0.71 19.85 -8.06
C LYS A 123 -0.76 19.55 -7.72
N HIS A 124 -1.51 18.87 -8.60
CA HIS A 124 -2.89 18.45 -8.32
C HIS A 124 -2.88 17.27 -7.36
N ALA A 125 -2.02 16.28 -7.59
CA ALA A 125 -1.83 15.13 -6.69
C ALA A 125 -1.45 15.59 -5.28
N ILE A 126 -0.44 16.46 -5.16
CA ILE A 126 0.00 17.04 -3.88
C ILE A 126 -1.12 17.83 -3.22
N ARG A 127 -1.89 18.61 -3.99
CA ARG A 127 -2.99 19.41 -3.45
C ARG A 127 -4.14 18.56 -2.94
N ASN A 128 -4.47 17.47 -3.63
CA ASN A 128 -5.49 16.52 -3.18
C ASN A 128 -5.01 15.79 -1.92
N LEU A 129 -3.77 15.30 -1.90
CA LEU A 129 -3.20 14.65 -0.72
C LEU A 129 -3.16 15.60 0.50
N PHE A 130 -2.82 16.88 0.27
CA PHE A 130 -2.85 17.91 1.32
C PHE A 130 -4.23 18.07 1.96
N ALA A 131 -5.33 17.89 1.22
CA ALA A 131 -6.68 18.04 1.76
C ALA A 131 -7.01 17.02 2.87
N PHE A 132 -6.29 15.90 2.93
CA PHE A 132 -6.44 14.91 4.00
C PHE A 132 -5.71 15.28 5.30
N SER A 133 -4.77 16.24 5.26
CA SER A 133 -4.05 16.69 6.46
C SER A 133 -4.91 17.55 7.39
N ASP A 134 -4.50 17.72 8.64
CA ASP A 134 -5.13 18.64 9.60
C ASP A 134 -5.21 20.06 9.03
N GLU A 135 -4.11 20.53 8.43
CA GLU A 135 -4.00 21.86 7.84
C GLU A 135 -4.83 22.02 6.56
N GLY A 136 -5.03 20.93 5.81
CA GLY A 136 -5.91 20.92 4.65
C GLY A 136 -7.38 20.90 5.06
N TYR A 137 -7.71 20.05 6.00
CA TYR A 137 -9.05 19.86 6.53
C TYR A 137 -9.59 21.11 7.25
N ALA A 138 -8.73 21.85 7.96
CA ALA A 138 -9.10 23.09 8.62
C ALA A 138 -9.31 24.28 7.66
N LYS A 139 -8.92 24.18 6.38
CA LYS A 139 -9.11 25.27 5.42
C LYS A 139 -10.55 25.33 4.92
N SER A 140 -11.20 26.43 5.27
CA SER A 140 -12.53 26.80 4.77
C SER A 140 -12.51 28.24 4.24
N PRO A 141 -13.22 28.54 3.13
CA PRO A 141 -13.94 27.59 2.27
C PRO A 141 -13.00 26.71 1.44
N PRO A 142 -13.48 25.56 0.91
CA PRO A 142 -12.75 24.78 -0.07
C PRO A 142 -12.37 25.62 -1.31
N PRO A 143 -11.27 25.31 -2.01
CA PRO A 143 -10.93 25.99 -3.25
C PRO A 143 -12.00 25.84 -4.32
N GLU A 144 -12.06 26.80 -5.24
CA GLU A 144 -12.95 26.73 -6.40
C GLU A 144 -12.73 25.45 -7.22
N HIS A 145 -13.83 24.85 -7.71
CA HIS A 145 -13.88 23.59 -8.47
C HIS A 145 -13.53 22.30 -7.70
N PHE A 146 -13.33 22.37 -6.39
CA PHE A 146 -13.19 21.16 -5.57
C PHE A 146 -14.58 20.62 -5.21
N VAL A 147 -14.72 19.30 -5.18
CA VAL A 147 -15.99 18.60 -4.90
C VAL A 147 -15.85 17.72 -3.65
N PRO A 148 -16.93 17.51 -2.88
CA PRO A 148 -16.95 16.53 -1.80
C PRO A 148 -16.48 15.15 -2.29
N PHE A 149 -15.62 14.51 -1.51
CA PHE A 149 -15.05 13.21 -1.81
C PHE A 149 -15.50 12.16 -0.79
N GLU A 150 -16.34 11.24 -1.26
CA GLU A 150 -16.94 10.17 -0.45
C GLU A 150 -16.75 8.82 -1.17
N PRO A 151 -15.53 8.27 -1.16
CA PRO A 151 -15.25 7.03 -1.88
C PRO A 151 -15.91 5.84 -1.20
N SER A 152 -16.36 4.88 -2.01
CA SER A 152 -16.83 3.57 -1.56
C SER A 152 -15.88 2.49 -2.05
N VAL A 153 -14.67 2.45 -1.50
CA VAL A 153 -13.63 1.47 -1.85
C VAL A 153 -13.12 0.72 -0.63
N GLU A 154 -12.82 -0.56 -0.80
CA GLU A 154 -12.21 -1.40 0.22
C GLU A 154 -10.69 -1.48 0.01
N ILE A 155 -9.91 -0.78 0.83
CA ILE A 155 -8.44 -0.88 0.80
C ILE A 155 -8.01 -2.00 1.74
N ASN A 156 -7.13 -2.89 1.27
CA ASN A 156 -6.61 -3.97 2.09
C ASN A 156 -5.97 -3.41 3.38
N HIS A 157 -6.42 -3.89 4.52
CA HIS A 157 -5.96 -3.38 5.81
C HIS A 157 -4.52 -3.82 6.09
N CYS A 158 -3.63 -2.85 6.29
CA CYS A 158 -2.24 -3.07 6.72
C CYS A 158 -2.14 -2.99 8.24
N PHE A 159 -1.77 -4.10 8.89
CA PHE A 159 -1.53 -4.19 10.33
C PHE A 159 -0.17 -3.61 10.77
N GLY A 160 0.72 -3.33 9.82
CA GLY A 160 2.02 -2.69 10.06
C GLY A 160 3.20 -3.56 9.63
N TRP A 161 4.41 -3.04 9.85
CA TRP A 161 5.66 -3.73 9.52
C TRP A 161 6.18 -4.56 10.71
N THR A 162 6.92 -5.62 10.41
CA THR A 162 7.62 -6.44 11.39
C THR A 162 8.93 -6.95 10.80
N GLU A 163 9.68 -7.66 11.63
CA GLU A 163 10.90 -8.37 11.27
C GLU A 163 10.72 -9.85 11.57
N LEU A 164 11.28 -10.71 10.72
CA LEU A 164 11.26 -12.16 10.89
C LEU A 164 12.68 -12.73 10.74
N PRO A 165 13.12 -13.64 11.63
CA PRO A 165 14.39 -14.33 11.48
C PRO A 165 14.41 -15.22 10.23
N GLY A 166 15.52 -15.23 9.50
CA GLY A 166 15.70 -16.04 8.29
C GLY A 166 15.48 -17.53 8.54
N ARG A 167 15.96 -18.05 9.68
CA ARG A 167 15.69 -19.44 10.11
C ARG A 167 14.22 -19.81 10.21
N ASP A 168 13.37 -18.89 10.66
CA ASP A 168 11.93 -19.16 10.84
C ASP A 168 11.23 -19.13 9.47
N ILE A 169 11.68 -18.23 8.59
CA ILE A 169 11.25 -18.14 7.19
C ILE A 169 11.65 -19.43 6.44
N ASN A 170 12.90 -19.87 6.54
CA ASN A 170 13.39 -21.08 5.88
C ASN A 170 12.70 -22.33 6.39
N ALA A 171 12.40 -22.42 7.69
CA ALA A 171 11.58 -23.50 8.22
C ALA A 171 10.19 -23.54 7.57
N ALA A 172 9.56 -22.39 7.33
CA ALA A 172 8.26 -22.31 6.64
C ALA A 172 8.36 -22.66 5.15
N LEU A 173 9.37 -22.15 4.44
CA LEU A 173 9.62 -22.46 3.03
C LEU A 173 9.87 -23.95 2.82
N LYS A 174 10.65 -24.60 3.69
CA LYS A 174 10.87 -26.05 3.68
C LYS A 174 9.56 -26.83 3.84
N ARG A 175 8.67 -26.42 4.76
CA ARG A 175 7.33 -27.04 4.92
C ARG A 175 6.46 -26.86 3.67
N ALA A 176 6.59 -25.73 2.99
CA ALA A 176 5.85 -25.40 1.77
C ALA A 176 6.47 -25.97 0.48
N TRP A 177 7.63 -26.65 0.56
CA TRP A 177 8.38 -27.16 -0.60
C TRP A 177 8.78 -26.05 -1.59
N VAL A 178 9.09 -24.85 -1.08
CA VAL A 178 9.53 -23.70 -1.88
C VAL A 178 11.00 -23.43 -1.61
N HIS A 179 11.77 -23.14 -2.66
CA HIS A 179 13.17 -22.76 -2.55
C HIS A 179 13.32 -21.24 -2.72
N GLN A 180 13.95 -20.58 -1.76
CA GLN A 180 14.33 -19.16 -1.82
C GLN A 180 15.71 -18.99 -1.19
N ASP A 181 16.44 -17.98 -1.66
CA ASP A 181 17.76 -17.63 -1.12
C ASP A 181 17.59 -16.73 0.11
N ILE A 182 17.36 -17.36 1.25
CA ILE A 182 17.20 -16.72 2.57
C ILE A 182 18.33 -17.19 3.48
N ASP A 183 19.05 -16.26 4.08
CA ASP A 183 20.11 -16.55 5.03
C ASP A 183 19.52 -16.75 6.44
N ASP A 184 19.75 -17.92 7.03
CA ASP A 184 19.24 -18.31 8.35
C ASP A 184 19.67 -17.34 9.47
N ASP A 185 20.85 -16.72 9.33
CA ASP A 185 21.46 -15.85 10.33
C ASP A 185 21.03 -14.37 10.20
N GLN A 186 20.28 -14.04 9.13
CA GLN A 186 19.78 -12.69 8.89
C GLN A 186 18.37 -12.50 9.42
N THR A 187 17.94 -11.24 9.46
CA THR A 187 16.55 -10.85 9.73
C THR A 187 15.99 -10.15 8.50
N TYR A 188 14.74 -10.42 8.16
CA TYR A 188 14.08 -9.88 6.98
C TYR A 188 12.89 -9.02 7.37
N PHE A 189 12.65 -7.98 6.58
CA PHE A 189 11.48 -7.13 6.75
C PHE A 189 10.23 -7.82 6.22
N ALA A 190 9.11 -7.58 6.89
CA ALA A 190 7.81 -8.05 6.47
C ALA A 190 6.72 -7.00 6.75
N ILE A 191 5.64 -7.05 5.99
CA ILE A 191 4.41 -6.28 6.24
C ILE A 191 3.24 -7.24 6.35
N VAL A 192 2.38 -6.99 7.34
CA VAL A 192 1.24 -7.84 7.66
C VAL A 192 -0.04 -7.17 7.21
N TYR A 193 -0.88 -7.90 6.49
CA TYR A 193 -2.14 -7.45 5.91
C TYR A 193 -3.30 -8.35 6.33
N SER A 194 -4.52 -7.87 6.15
CA SER A 194 -5.69 -8.75 6.12
C SER A 194 -5.53 -9.75 4.98
N PHE A 195 -5.87 -11.01 5.25
CA PHE A 195 -5.95 -12.02 4.21
C PHE A 195 -7.16 -11.76 3.33
N VAL A 196 -6.94 -11.59 2.02
CA VAL A 196 -8.00 -11.45 1.03
C VAL A 196 -8.12 -12.77 0.25
N PRO A 197 -9.24 -13.51 0.39
CA PRO A 197 -9.42 -14.75 -0.37
C PRO A 197 -9.58 -14.47 -1.86
N LYS A 198 -9.24 -15.45 -2.70
CA LYS A 198 -9.56 -15.40 -4.13
C LYS A 198 -11.07 -15.40 -4.30
N ALA A 199 -11.58 -14.50 -5.14
CA ALA A 199 -12.95 -14.51 -5.63
C ALA A 199 -12.96 -14.04 -7.09
N LYS A 200 -14.14 -14.05 -7.71
CA LYS A 200 -14.29 -13.50 -9.05
C LYS A 200 -14.10 -11.99 -8.99
N LEU A 201 -13.16 -11.49 -9.78
CA LEU A 201 -12.88 -10.07 -9.86
C LEU A 201 -13.97 -9.33 -10.63
N GLU A 202 -14.29 -8.13 -10.17
CA GLU A 202 -15.30 -7.26 -10.75
C GLU A 202 -14.63 -6.00 -11.28
N ALA A 203 -14.71 -5.80 -12.60
CA ALA A 203 -14.03 -4.71 -13.29
C ALA A 203 -14.34 -3.33 -12.68
N GLU A 204 -15.60 -3.07 -12.34
CA GLU A 204 -16.03 -1.78 -11.79
C GLU A 204 -15.53 -1.55 -10.35
N THR A 205 -15.34 -2.62 -9.57
CA THR A 205 -14.72 -2.55 -8.24
C THR A 205 -13.23 -2.19 -8.36
N ILE A 206 -12.52 -2.82 -9.29
CA ILE A 206 -11.11 -2.48 -9.60
C ILE A 206 -11.00 -1.04 -10.10
N ILE A 207 -11.83 -0.64 -11.07
CA ILE A 207 -11.83 0.72 -11.62
C ILE A 207 -12.08 1.76 -10.52
N SER A 208 -13.06 1.53 -9.65
CA SER A 208 -13.35 2.43 -8.52
C SER A 208 -12.14 2.59 -7.59
N GLN A 209 -11.40 1.52 -7.34
CA GLN A 209 -10.19 1.57 -6.52
C GLN A 209 -9.03 2.28 -7.24
N LEU A 210 -8.88 2.09 -8.55
CA LEU A 210 -7.90 2.82 -9.36
C LEU A 210 -8.19 4.33 -9.39
N GLU A 211 -9.46 4.72 -9.53
CA GLU A 211 -9.89 6.12 -9.46
C GLU A 211 -9.63 6.73 -8.09
N PHE A 212 -9.84 5.95 -7.01
CA PHE A 212 -9.46 6.34 -5.65
C PHE A 212 -7.95 6.59 -5.52
N PHE A 213 -7.11 5.70 -6.04
CA PHE A 213 -5.66 5.90 -6.01
C PHE A 213 -5.26 7.16 -6.78
N GLN A 214 -5.81 7.35 -7.99
CA GLN A 214 -5.53 8.54 -8.78
C GLN A 214 -5.95 9.83 -8.06
N ILE A 215 -7.19 9.92 -7.59
CA ILE A 215 -7.68 11.16 -6.99
C ILE A 215 -6.95 11.51 -5.69
N THR A 216 -6.42 10.51 -4.97
CA THR A 216 -5.60 10.70 -3.77
C THR A 216 -4.11 10.94 -4.06
N GLY A 217 -3.72 10.95 -5.34
CA GLY A 217 -2.41 11.38 -5.82
C GLY A 217 -1.44 10.25 -6.18
N PHE A 218 -1.87 9.00 -6.06
CA PHE A 218 -1.11 7.82 -6.49
C PHE A 218 -1.36 7.53 -7.96
N TYR A 219 -0.52 6.72 -8.58
CA TYR A 219 -0.89 6.02 -9.83
C TYR A 219 -0.26 4.63 -9.88
N ASN A 220 -0.79 3.74 -10.69
CA ASN A 220 -0.26 2.39 -10.79
C ASN A 220 0.84 2.30 -11.86
N VAL A 221 1.93 1.60 -11.56
CA VAL A 221 3.07 1.46 -12.49
C VAL A 221 2.67 0.66 -13.73
N THR A 222 2.09 -0.52 -13.54
CA THR A 222 1.58 -1.40 -14.59
C THR A 222 0.43 -2.21 -14.01
N PHE A 223 -0.60 -2.48 -14.83
CA PHE A 223 -1.70 -3.32 -14.37
C PHE A 223 -1.26 -4.77 -14.29
N ASN A 224 -1.11 -5.30 -13.08
CA ASN A 224 -0.89 -6.72 -12.87
C ASN A 224 -2.11 -7.35 -12.21
N PHE A 225 -2.87 -8.12 -12.98
CA PHE A 225 -4.13 -8.72 -12.51
C PHE A 225 -3.94 -9.73 -11.37
N THR A 226 -2.76 -10.34 -11.25
CA THR A 226 -2.49 -11.33 -10.18
C THR A 226 -2.37 -10.70 -8.79
N ASN A 227 -2.20 -9.37 -8.72
CA ASN A 227 -2.14 -8.60 -7.48
C ASN A 227 -3.51 -8.07 -7.03
N TRP A 228 -4.59 -8.44 -7.74
CA TRP A 228 -5.97 -8.12 -7.35
C TRP A 228 -6.65 -9.40 -6.87
N LEU A 229 -7.21 -9.37 -5.66
CA LEU A 229 -7.92 -10.50 -5.05
C LEU A 229 -9.33 -10.08 -4.59
N GLY A 230 -10.10 -11.02 -4.08
CA GLY A 230 -11.51 -10.77 -3.73
C GLY A 230 -12.32 -10.33 -4.96
N THR A 231 -13.17 -9.34 -4.77
CA THR A 231 -13.95 -8.73 -5.87
C THR A 231 -13.19 -7.61 -6.59
N GLY A 232 -11.99 -7.23 -6.14
CA GLY A 232 -11.22 -6.14 -6.75
C GLY A 232 -10.35 -5.36 -5.76
N VAL A 233 -9.72 -6.04 -4.80
CA VAL A 233 -8.86 -5.43 -3.79
C VAL A 233 -7.40 -5.66 -4.17
N LEU A 234 -6.64 -4.57 -4.33
CA LEU A 234 -5.19 -4.63 -4.51
C LEU A 234 -4.51 -5.15 -3.24
N VAL A 235 -3.64 -6.16 -3.39
CA VAL A 235 -2.90 -6.77 -2.28
C VAL A 235 -1.39 -6.55 -2.34
N ASP A 236 -0.89 -5.93 -3.41
CA ASP A 236 0.49 -5.49 -3.54
C ASP A 236 0.54 -3.98 -3.69
N PHE A 237 1.01 -3.26 -2.67
CA PHE A 237 1.09 -1.80 -2.72
C PHE A 237 2.38 -1.28 -3.36
N CYS A 238 3.31 -2.12 -3.80
CA CYS A 238 4.40 -1.70 -4.69
C CYS A 238 3.90 -1.33 -6.09
N ASP A 239 2.71 -1.81 -6.48
CA ASP A 239 2.08 -1.52 -7.77
C ASP A 239 1.60 -0.06 -7.91
N ILE A 240 1.57 0.71 -6.80
CA ILE A 240 1.21 2.14 -6.80
C ILE A 240 2.41 3.02 -6.40
N VAL A 241 2.47 4.22 -6.97
CA VAL A 241 3.52 5.21 -6.70
C VAL A 241 2.90 6.45 -6.06
N HIS A 242 3.35 6.79 -4.85
CA HIS A 242 2.93 7.99 -4.13
C HIS A 242 3.51 9.27 -4.74
N PRO A 243 2.86 10.44 -4.57
CA PRO A 243 3.28 11.69 -5.22
C PRO A 243 4.57 12.31 -4.65
N PHE A 244 5.18 11.72 -3.64
CA PHE A 244 6.48 12.14 -3.10
C PHE A 244 7.64 11.24 -3.54
N ALA A 245 7.38 10.22 -4.37
CA ALA A 245 8.44 9.35 -4.85
C ALA A 245 9.40 10.14 -5.75
N HIS A 246 10.60 9.57 -5.96
CA HIS A 246 11.62 10.19 -6.81
C HIS A 246 11.06 10.45 -8.22
N GLU A 247 11.56 11.48 -8.91
CA GLU A 247 11.11 11.86 -10.27
C GLU A 247 11.33 10.78 -11.34
N LEU A 248 12.18 9.79 -11.04
CA LEU A 248 12.39 8.61 -11.88
C LEU A 248 11.29 7.56 -11.70
N GLU A 249 10.59 7.59 -10.57
CA GLU A 249 9.49 6.67 -10.25
C GLU A 249 8.12 7.30 -10.50
N TRP A 250 7.96 8.59 -10.15
CA TRP A 250 6.72 9.35 -10.33
C TRP A 250 6.79 10.27 -11.54
N SER A 251 5.87 10.11 -12.49
CA SER A 251 5.82 10.89 -13.74
C SER A 251 4.46 11.54 -13.96
N GLU A 252 4.46 12.85 -14.23
CA GLU A 252 3.23 13.59 -14.56
C GLU A 252 2.56 13.05 -15.82
N GLN A 253 3.36 12.64 -16.82
CA GLN A 253 2.84 12.06 -18.05
C GLN A 253 2.11 10.74 -17.78
N TRP A 254 2.70 9.86 -16.96
CA TRP A 254 2.07 8.60 -16.59
C TRP A 254 0.82 8.87 -15.75
N TYR A 255 0.91 9.70 -14.71
CA TYR A 255 -0.21 10.09 -13.85
C TYR A 255 -1.42 10.62 -14.64
N ALA A 256 -1.20 11.42 -15.68
CA ALA A 256 -2.27 11.96 -16.51
C ALA A 256 -2.93 10.91 -17.42
N LYS A 257 -2.19 9.91 -17.89
CA LYS A 257 -2.67 8.88 -18.84
C LYS A 257 -3.15 7.60 -18.14
N ASN A 258 -2.71 7.38 -16.90
CA ASN A 258 -2.86 6.13 -16.16
C ASN A 258 -4.30 5.60 -16.13
N PRO A 259 -5.33 6.39 -15.78
CA PRO A 259 -6.70 5.86 -15.67
C PRO A 259 -7.22 5.33 -17.01
N ILE A 260 -7.00 6.06 -18.10
CA ILE A 260 -7.50 5.65 -19.42
C ILE A 260 -6.91 4.30 -19.82
N MET A 261 -5.60 4.13 -19.63
CA MET A 261 -4.90 2.89 -19.99
C MET A 261 -5.32 1.73 -19.08
N LEU A 262 -5.41 1.96 -17.77
CA LEU A 262 -5.78 0.90 -16.83
C LEU A 262 -7.25 0.50 -16.96
N HIS A 263 -8.17 1.45 -17.18
CA HIS A 263 -9.59 1.12 -17.37
C HIS A 263 -9.78 0.26 -18.61
N ALA A 264 -9.03 0.55 -19.69
CA ALA A 264 -9.04 -0.29 -20.88
C ALA A 264 -8.48 -1.70 -20.60
N ALA A 265 -7.35 -1.80 -19.90
CA ALA A 265 -6.74 -3.08 -19.53
C ALA A 265 -7.65 -3.93 -18.63
N VAL A 266 -8.26 -3.33 -17.60
CA VAL A 266 -9.20 -3.98 -16.68
C VAL A 266 -10.39 -4.55 -17.45
N ARG A 267 -11.01 -3.73 -18.32
CA ARG A 267 -12.18 -4.17 -19.09
C ARG A 267 -11.85 -5.25 -20.10
N TYR A 268 -10.67 -5.19 -20.71
CA TYR A 268 -10.18 -6.23 -21.60
C TYR A 268 -10.00 -7.56 -20.84
N GLN A 269 -9.27 -7.53 -19.71
CA GLN A 269 -9.00 -8.74 -18.91
C GLN A 269 -10.29 -9.36 -18.35
N ALA A 270 -11.21 -8.53 -17.87
CA ALA A 270 -12.49 -8.99 -17.34
C ALA A 270 -13.41 -9.62 -18.42
N GLN A 271 -13.17 -9.36 -19.71
CA GLN A 271 -13.88 -10.05 -20.80
C GLN A 271 -13.28 -11.43 -21.08
N GLU A 272 -11.97 -11.61 -20.90
CA GLU A 272 -11.28 -12.87 -21.14
C GLU A 272 -11.53 -13.91 -20.02
N GLU A 273 -11.73 -13.48 -18.77
CA GLU A 273 -12.01 -14.36 -17.62
C GLU A 273 -13.49 -14.75 -17.44
N ILE A 274 -14.34 -14.50 -18.43
CA ILE A 274 -15.76 -14.93 -18.44
C ILE A 274 -15.92 -16.38 -18.96
N PHE A 275 -14.83 -17.08 -19.29
CA PHE A 275 -14.83 -18.49 -19.72
C PHE A 275 -14.07 -19.42 -18.77
#